data_AF-A0A356RTP5-F1
#
_entry.id   AF-A0A356RTP5-F1
#
_cell.length_a   1.000
_cell.length_b   1.000
_cell.length_c   1.000
_cell.angle_alpha   90.00
_cell.angle_beta   90.00
_cell.angle_gamma   90.00
#
_symmetry.space_group_name_H-M   'P 1'
#
loop_
_entity.id
_entity.type
_entity.pdbx_description
1 polymer ?
#
loop_
_entity_poly.entity_id
_entity_poly.type
_entity_poly.pdbx_seq_one_letter_code
_entity_poly.pdbx_strand_id
1 'polypeptide(L)' 'MNNPFETLIVPGGILLLGFLSALLLPAPAFSVTVAQHLLQMFHLQDLNQLYTVVFCVWFLLLGALEFFVIRFVWRRWFRG' A
#
# COMPACT_ATOMS: atom_id res chain seq x y z
N MET A 1 0.09 31.03 4.40
CA MET A 1 -1.00 30.24 5.01
C MET A 1 -1.16 29.02 4.14
N ASN A 2 -0.57 27.88 4.54
CA ASN A 2 -0.60 26.66 3.73
C ASN A 2 -2.04 26.17 3.66
N ASN A 3 -2.61 26.12 2.46
CA ASN A 3 -4.00 25.71 2.28
C ASN A 3 -4.14 24.28 2.84
N PRO A 4 -5.14 24.01 3.70
CA PRO A 4 -5.32 22.67 4.27
C PRO A 4 -5.49 21.61 3.18
N PHE A 5 -6.01 22.00 2.01
CA PHE A 5 -6.08 21.16 0.82
C PHE A 5 -4.71 20.73 0.28
N GLU A 6 -3.68 21.59 0.28
CA GLU A 6 -2.34 21.21 -0.17
C GLU A 6 -1.70 20.17 0.76
N THR A 7 -2.00 20.24 2.06
CA THR A 7 -1.59 19.22 3.05
C THR A 7 -2.28 17.88 2.85
N LEU A 8 -3.50 17.84 2.30
CA LEU A 8 -4.23 16.59 1.99
C LEU A 8 -3.94 16.06 0.58
N ILE A 9 -3.62 16.92 -0.39
CA ILE A 9 -3.36 16.55 -1.78
C ILE A 9 -2.12 15.68 -1.90
N VAL A 10 -1.06 15.96 -1.13
CA VAL A 10 0.15 15.13 -1.14
C VAL A 10 -0.10 13.70 -0.64
N PRO A 11 -0.64 13.47 0.58
CA PRO A 11 -0.97 12.11 1.03
C PRO A 11 -2.06 11.44 0.18
N GLY A 12 -3.04 12.20 -0.32
CA GLY A 12 -4.05 11.70 -1.25
C GLY A 12 -3.47 11.26 -2.59
N GLY A 13 -2.48 12.00 -3.12
CA GLY A 13 -1.75 11.65 -4.33
C GLY A 13 -0.88 10.41 -4.16
N ILE A 14 -0.23 10.24 -3.01
CA ILE A 14 0.55 9.03 -2.69
C ILE A 14 -0.36 7.81 -2.56
N LEU A 15 -1.52 7.95 -1.93
CA LEU A 15 -2.55 6.91 -1.89
C LEU A 15 -3.07 6.59 -3.30
N LEU A 16 -3.28 7.59 -4.16
CA LEU A 16 -3.78 7.38 -5.51
C LEU A 16 -2.73 6.71 -6.42
N LEU A 17 -1.46 7.11 -6.33
CA LEU A 17 -0.35 6.48 -7.06
C LEU A 17 -0.07 5.07 -6.57
N GLY A 18 -0.13 4.83 -5.25
CA GLY A 18 -0.08 3.49 -4.68
C GLY A 18 -1.20 2.59 -5.23
N PHE A 19 -2.37 3.17 -5.53
CA PHE A 19 -3.57 2.43 -5.93
C PHE A 19 -3.43 2.00 -7.38
N LEU A 20 -2.97 2.93 -8.22
CA LEU A 20 -2.58 2.66 -9.59
C LEU A 20 -1.44 1.63 -9.68
N SER A 21 -0.42 1.72 -8.82
CA SER A 21 0.65 0.72 -8.73
C SER A 21 0.13 -0.65 -8.35
N ALA A 22 -0.78 -0.74 -7.38
CA ALA A 22 -1.38 -2.00 -6.98
C ALA A 22 -2.27 -2.60 -8.10
N LEU A 23 -2.96 -1.77 -8.89
CA LEU A 23 -3.74 -2.23 -10.04
C LEU A 23 -2.86 -2.73 -11.20
N LEU A 24 -1.67 -2.14 -11.39
CA LEU A 24 -0.72 -2.54 -12.43
C LEU A 24 0.12 -3.77 -12.05
N LEU A 25 0.42 -3.97 -10.76
CA LEU A 25 1.23 -5.10 -10.31
C LEU A 25 0.36 -6.28 -9.87
N PRO A 26 0.54 -7.48 -10.44
CA PRO A 26 -0.08 -8.67 -9.89
C PRO A 26 0.45 -8.87 -8.47
N ALA A 27 -0.44 -8.79 -7.48
CA ALA A 27 -0.09 -9.12 -6.11
C ALA A 27 0.45 -10.56 -6.05
N PRO A 28 1.45 -10.84 -5.22
CA PRO A 28 2.04 -12.16 -5.12
C PRO A 28 0.95 -13.19 -4.79
N ALA A 29 0.71 -14.11 -5.72
CA ALA A 29 -0.22 -15.20 -5.52
C ALA A 29 0.39 -16.15 -4.47
N PHE A 30 -0.28 -16.29 -3.33
CA PHE A 30 0.14 -17.24 -2.32
C PHE A 30 -0.07 -18.67 -2.84
N SER A 31 0.86 -19.57 -2.51
CA SER A 31 0.63 -20.99 -2.73
C SER A 31 -0.65 -21.42 -2.03
N VAL A 32 -1.44 -22.28 -2.68
CA VAL A 32 -2.77 -22.73 -2.22
C VAL A 32 -2.72 -23.25 -0.77
N THR A 33 -1.63 -23.93 -0.41
CA THR A 33 -1.39 -24.44 0.94
C THR A 33 -1.27 -23.36 2.01
N VAL A 34 -0.61 -22.24 1.69
CA VAL A 34 -0.44 -21.09 2.60
C VAL A 34 -1.74 -20.29 2.69
N ALA A 35 -2.44 -20.11 1.55
CA ALA A 35 -3.72 -19.41 1.52
C ALA A 35 -4.77 -20.10 2.40
N GLN A 36 -4.83 -21.44 2.39
CA GLN A 36 -5.76 -22.19 3.25
C GLN A 36 -5.43 -22.08 4.74
N HIS A 37 -4.15 -22.11 5.09
CA HIS A 37 -3.73 -21.97 6.48
C HIS A 37 -4.02 -20.56 7.04
N LEU A 38 -3.86 -19.51 6.22
CA LEU A 38 -4.26 -18.14 6.58
C LEU A 38 -5.77 -17.97 6.62
N LEU A 39 -6.53 -18.56 5.70
CA LEU A 39 -7.99 -18.55 5.71
C LEU A 39 -8.54 -19.12 7.03
N GLN A 40 -8.01 -20.26 7.47
CA GLN A 40 -8.40 -20.86 8.75
C GLN A 40 -7.96 -20.01 9.95
N MET A 41 -6.75 -19.44 9.92
CA MET A 41 -6.28 -18.57 11.01
C MET A 41 -7.10 -17.29 11.16
N PHE A 42 -7.48 -16.66 10.05
CA PHE A 42 -8.27 -15.42 10.07
C PHE A 42 -9.80 -15.66 10.03
N HIS A 43 -10.26 -16.92 9.96
CA HIS A 43 -11.68 -17.28 9.86
C HIS A 43 -12.38 -16.67 8.61
N LEU A 44 -11.63 -16.41 7.53
CA LEU A 44 -12.20 -15.90 6.28
C LEU A 44 -12.88 -17.05 5.50
N GLN A 45 -14.01 -16.74 4.88
CA GLN A 45 -14.81 -17.73 4.17
C GLN A 45 -14.37 -17.92 2.71
N ASP A 46 -13.68 -16.93 2.13
CA ASP A 46 -13.41 -16.89 0.70
C ASP A 46 -11.96 -16.50 0.37
N LEU A 47 -11.38 -17.20 -0.61
CA LEU A 47 -10.02 -16.96 -1.11
C LEU A 47 -9.89 -15.51 -1.62
N ASN A 48 -10.93 -14.99 -2.28
CA ASN A 48 -10.94 -13.63 -2.83
C ASN A 48 -10.87 -12.57 -1.72
N GLN A 49 -11.53 -12.83 -0.60
CA GLN A 49 -11.50 -11.91 0.54
C GLN A 49 -10.11 -11.87 1.19
N LEU A 50 -9.41 -13.01 1.26
CA LEU A 50 -8.00 -13.05 1.67
C LEU A 50 -7.11 -12.27 0.70
N TYR A 51 -7.27 -12.46 -0.61
CA TYR A 51 -6.52 -11.70 -1.61
C TYR A 51 -6.80 -10.20 -1.55
N THR A 52 -8.03 -9.80 -1.24
CA THR A 52 -8.38 -8.38 -1.01
C THR A 52 -7.62 -7.80 0.19
N VAL A 53 -7.52 -8.53 1.30
CA VAL A 53 -6.76 -8.07 2.48
C VAL A 53 -5.27 -8.00 2.15
N VAL A 54 -4.72 -9.01 1.48
CA VAL A 54 -3.33 -9.03 1.01
C VAL A 54 -3.05 -7.82 0.11
N PHE A 55 -3.96 -7.55 -0.82
CA PHE A 55 -3.86 -6.42 -1.74
C PHE A 55 -3.88 -5.09 -0.99
N CYS A 56 -4.78 -4.92 -0.02
CA CYS A 56 -4.81 -3.74 0.84
C CYS A 56 -3.52 -3.55 1.65
N VAL A 57 -2.98 -4.62 2.23
CA VAL A 57 -1.70 -4.56 2.97
C VAL A 57 -0.55 -4.21 2.03
N TRP A 58 -0.52 -4.79 0.83
CA TRP A 58 0.49 -4.52 -0.18
C TRP A 58 0.44 -3.06 -0.66
N PHE A 59 -0.77 -2.57 -0.92
CA PHE A 59 -1.03 -1.16 -1.25
C PHE A 59 -0.54 -0.21 -0.15
N LEU A 60 -0.85 -0.50 1.12
CA LEU A 60 -0.39 0.31 2.26
C LEU A 60 1.13 0.28 2.38
N LEU A 61 1.76 -0.87 2.15
CA LEU A 61 3.22 -1.00 2.15
C LEU A 61 3.87 -0.17 1.05
N LEU A 62 3.34 -0.23 -0.18
CA LEU A 62 3.82 0.56 -1.31
C LEU A 62 3.66 2.06 -1.05
N GLY A 63 2.48 2.50 -0.58
CA GLY A 63 2.24 3.90 -0.23
C GLY A 63 3.14 4.39 0.91
N ALA A 64 3.37 3.57 1.93
CA ALA A 64 4.30 3.89 3.02
C ALA A 64 5.75 3.98 2.53
N LEU A 65 6.17 3.09 1.63
CA LEU A 65 7.50 3.10 1.03
C LEU A 65 7.70 4.37 0.18
N GLU A 66 6.74 4.72 -0.68
CA GLU A 66 6.79 5.96 -1.46
C GLU A 66 6.93 7.19 -0.56
N PHE A 67 6.09 7.30 0.47
CA PHE A 67 6.19 8.39 1.44
C PHE A 67 7.56 8.42 2.12
N PHE A 68 8.10 7.27 2.49
CA PHE A 68 9.41 7.16 3.13
C PHE A 68 10.55 7.59 2.18
N VAL A 69 10.49 7.18 0.91
CA VAL A 69 11.47 7.57 -0.12
C VAL A 69 11.41 9.08 -0.37
N ILE A 70 10.22 9.66 -0.56
CA ILE A 70 10.04 11.10 -0.74
C ILE A 70 10.61 11.85 0.47
N ARG A 71 10.27 11.41 1.69
CA ARG A 71 10.80 12.01 2.93
C ARG A 71 12.31 11.88 3.06
N PHE A 72 12.88 10.74 2.63
CA PHE A 72 14.32 10.49 2.65
C PHE A 72 15.06 11.40 1.67
N VAL A 73 14.59 11.49 0.43
CA VAL A 73 15.14 12.37 -0.61
C VAL A 73 15.04 13.83 -0.18
N TRP A 74 13.88 14.26 0.36
CA TRP A 74 13.70 15.61 0.86
C TRP A 74 14.68 15.94 2.00
N ARG A 75 14.88 15.04 2.99
CA ARG A 75 15.90 15.25 4.04
C ARG A 75 17.33 15.30 3.49
N ARG A 76 17.63 14.57 2.41
CA ARG A 76 18.97 14.54 1.79
C ARG A 76 19.28 15.81 1.02
N TRP A 77 18.29 16.39 0.32
CA TRP A 77 18.48 17.52 -0.61
C TRP A 77 18.12 18.90 -0.03
N PHE A 78 17.19 19.02 0.93
CA PHE A 78 16.77 20.32 1.48
C PHE A 78 17.52 20.75 2.76
N ARG A 79 18.49 19.95 3.23
CA ARG A 79 19.31 20.21 4.44
C ARG A 79 20.82 20.28 4.15
N GLY A 80 21.22 20.29 2.88
CA GLY A 80 22.58 20.61 2.43
C GLY A 80 22.52 21.87 1.59
#